data_AF-A0A372QWR7-F1
#
_entry.id   AF-A0A372QWR7-F1
#
_cell.length_a   1.000
_cell.length_b   1.000
_cell.length_c   1.000
_cell.angle_alpha   90.00
_cell.angle_beta   90.00
_cell.angle_gamma   90.00
#
_symmetry.space_group_name_H-M   'P 1'
#
loop_
_entity.id
_entity.type
_entity.pdbx_description
1 polymer ?
#
loop_
_entity_poly.entity_id
_entity_poly.type
_entity_poly.pdbx_seq_one_letter_code
_entity_poly.pdbx_strand_id
1 'polypeptide(L)'
;MNYYDMENQNQQLISAKAFAFALKRFIYRFLLIDSNIKNLNLNIYLLDFTLNLWNDVEEKLIEKLFPTYLLVSHAYNCYNFIVAEIEKTVNERQNNTSTSTFRKTSTRTKKFKKFTG
;
A
#
# COMPACT_ATOMS: atom_id res chain seq x y z
N MET A 1 6.86 -24.53 8.36
CA MET A 1 5.93 -23.56 8.95
C MET A 1 6.72 -22.28 9.20
N ASN A 2 6.43 -21.22 8.44
CA ASN A 2 7.21 -19.99 8.48
C ASN A 2 6.77 -19.17 9.71
N TYR A 3 7.70 -18.94 10.63
CA TYR A 3 7.47 -18.25 11.91
C TYR A 3 6.95 -16.80 11.73
N TYR A 4 7.15 -16.20 10.54
CA TYR A 4 6.72 -14.83 10.22
C TYR A 4 5.22 -14.67 9.91
N ASP A 5 4.50 -15.76 9.60
CA ASP A 5 3.09 -15.66 9.19
C ASP A 5 2.11 -15.56 10.36
N MET A 6 2.50 -15.98 11.58
CA MET A 6 1.58 -16.05 12.72
C MET A 6 1.46 -14.72 13.49
N GLU A 7 2.43 -13.81 13.34
CA GLU A 7 2.48 -12.54 14.09
C GLU A 7 1.67 -11.41 13.44
N ASN A 8 1.20 -11.61 12.20
CA ASN A 8 0.58 -10.56 11.39
C ASN A 8 -0.92 -10.34 11.66
N GLN A 9 -1.62 -11.20 12.41
CA GLN A 9 -3.08 -11.12 12.50
C GLN A 9 -3.60 -10.08 13.52
N ASN A 10 -2.75 -9.54 14.41
CA ASN A 10 -3.15 -8.56 15.42
C ASN A 10 -2.29 -7.28 15.46
N GLN A 11 -1.35 -7.11 14.53
CA GLN A 11 -0.54 -5.89 14.47
C GLN A 11 -1.35 -4.80 13.78
N GLN A 12 -1.65 -3.72 14.51
CA GLN A 12 -2.18 -2.50 13.91
C GLN A 12 -1.08 -1.95 12.99
N LEU A 13 -1.36 -1.87 11.68
CA LEU A 13 -0.40 -1.44 10.65
C LEU A 13 -0.87 -0.13 10.02
N ILE A 14 0.07 0.67 9.55
CA ILE A 14 -0.23 1.86 8.76
C ILE A 14 -0.48 1.44 7.31
N SER A 15 -1.59 1.90 6.74
CA SER A 15 -1.89 1.68 5.32
C SER A 15 -0.81 2.31 4.44
N ALA A 16 -0.27 1.54 3.49
CA ALA A 16 0.68 2.05 2.50
C ALA A 16 0.16 3.28 1.75
N LYS A 17 -1.15 3.32 1.43
CA LYS A 17 -1.77 4.48 0.78
C LYS A 17 -1.78 5.71 1.67
N ALA A 18 -2.12 5.55 2.95
CA ALA A 18 -2.11 6.65 3.91
C ALA A 18 -0.70 7.21 4.09
N PHE A 19 0.30 6.32 4.17
CA PHE A 19 1.69 6.72 4.30
C PHE A 19 2.22 7.44 3.04
N ALA A 20 1.96 6.90 1.85
CA ALA A 20 2.33 7.56 0.60
C ALA A 20 1.68 8.95 0.48
N PHE A 21 0.45 9.11 0.95
CA PHE A 21 -0.25 10.38 0.94
C PHE A 21 0.36 11.42 1.89
N ALA A 22 0.74 11.00 3.11
CA ALA A 22 1.46 11.86 4.05
C ALA A 22 2.82 12.31 3.50
N LEU A 23 3.59 11.38 2.91
CA LEU A 23 4.85 11.69 2.24
C LEU A 23 4.64 12.67 1.07
N LYS A 24 3.63 12.44 0.24
CA LYS A 24 3.29 13.35 -0.87
C LYS A 24 3.04 14.76 -0.33
N ARG A 25 2.18 14.93 0.67
CA ARG A 25 1.93 16.23 1.30
C ARG A 25 3.20 16.87 1.84
N PHE A 26 4.03 16.10 2.52
CA PHE A 26 5.30 16.57 3.07
C PHE A 26 6.24 17.08 1.96
N ILE A 27 6.46 16.29 0.91
CA ILE A 27 7.32 16.65 -0.23
C ILE A 27 6.83 17.96 -0.87
N TYR A 28 5.54 18.08 -1.16
CA TYR A 28 4.97 19.27 -1.79
C TYR A 28 5.07 20.52 -0.91
N ARG A 29 4.89 20.40 0.41
CA ARG A 29 4.88 21.54 1.34
C ARG A 29 6.26 21.98 1.78
N PHE A 30 7.21 21.06 1.97
CA PHE A 30 8.48 21.37 2.60
C PHE A 30 9.66 21.25 1.63
N LEU A 31 9.77 20.14 0.90
CA LEU A 31 10.94 19.89 0.06
C LEU A 31 11.01 20.75 -1.20
N LEU A 32 9.87 21.24 -1.68
CA LEU A 32 9.84 22.18 -2.79
C LEU A 32 10.27 23.60 -2.39
N ILE A 33 10.25 23.90 -1.08
CA ILE A 33 10.48 25.25 -0.56
C ILE A 33 11.86 25.36 0.10
N ASP A 34 12.25 24.39 0.92
CA ASP A 34 13.52 24.39 1.64
C ASP A 34 14.29 23.10 1.44
N SER A 35 15.50 23.23 0.89
CA SER A 35 16.41 22.11 0.67
C SER A 35 17.43 21.92 1.81
N ASN A 36 17.52 22.86 2.76
CA ASN A 36 18.45 22.80 3.88
C ASN A 36 18.03 21.77 4.94
N ILE A 37 16.76 21.39 4.96
CA ILE A 37 16.21 20.40 5.91
C ILE A 37 16.54 18.94 5.55
N LYS A 38 17.25 18.68 4.44
CA LYS A 38 17.53 17.33 3.92
C LYS A 38 18.16 16.38 4.93
N ASN A 39 19.02 16.88 5.82
CA ASN A 39 19.73 16.08 6.82
C ASN A 39 18.98 15.97 8.16
N LEU A 40 17.79 16.56 8.27
CA LEU A 40 16.96 16.43 9.47
C LEU A 40 16.20 15.10 9.43
N ASN A 41 15.83 14.61 10.62
CA ASN A 41 15.02 13.40 10.73
C ASN A 41 13.59 13.69 10.26
N LEU A 42 13.09 12.83 9.38
CA LEU A 42 11.75 12.90 8.82
C LEU A 42 10.67 12.67 9.89
N ASN A 43 10.98 11.90 10.94
CA ASN A 43 10.05 11.61 12.03
C ASN A 43 9.60 12.89 12.77
N ILE A 44 10.45 13.91 12.88
CA ILE A 44 10.11 15.20 13.52
C ILE A 44 8.90 15.84 12.83
N TYR A 45 8.80 15.70 11.51
CA TYR A 45 7.70 16.25 10.72
C TYR A 45 6.49 15.31 10.68
N LEU A 46 6.71 14.00 10.53
CA LEU A 46 5.57 13.08 10.42
C LEU A 46 4.90 12.79 11.76
N LEU A 47 5.56 13.06 12.89
CA LEU A 47 4.95 12.99 14.22
C LEU A 47 4.38 14.34 14.67
N ASP A 48 4.61 15.42 13.93
CA ASP A 48 3.98 16.70 14.21
C ASP A 48 2.59 16.75 13.57
N PHE A 49 1.58 16.36 14.36
CA PHE A 49 0.18 16.35 13.92
C PHE A 49 -0.38 17.75 13.63
N THR A 50 0.28 18.81 14.10
CA THR A 50 -0.10 20.19 13.75
C THR A 50 0.13 20.49 12.27
N LEU A 51 1.04 19.77 11.61
CA LEU A 51 1.30 19.89 10.17
C LEU A 51 0.20 19.28 9.30
N ASN A 52 -0.75 18.54 9.89
CA ASN A 52 -1.88 17.93 9.20
C ASN A 52 -1.47 17.12 7.95
N LEU A 53 -0.44 16.29 8.11
CA LEU A 53 0.09 15.44 7.03
C LEU A 53 -0.72 14.15 6.87
N TRP A 54 -1.25 13.63 7.97
CA TRP A 54 -2.09 12.44 8.01
C TRP A 54 -3.58 12.82 7.91
N ASN A 55 -4.43 11.89 7.47
CA ASN A 55 -5.89 12.06 7.49
C ASN A 55 -6.50 11.19 8.59
N ASP A 56 -6.48 9.86 8.40
CA ASP A 56 -7.22 8.90 9.23
C ASP A 56 -6.29 7.87 9.88
N VAL A 57 -5.17 8.34 10.45
CA VAL A 57 -4.19 7.49 11.15
C VAL A 57 -4.00 8.02 12.56
N GLU A 58 -4.17 7.14 13.54
CA GLU A 58 -4.01 7.48 14.96
C GLU A 58 -2.56 7.84 15.29
N GLU A 59 -2.36 8.94 16.03
CA GLU A 59 -1.04 9.44 16.42
C GLU A 59 -0.17 8.39 17.11
N LYS A 60 -0.73 7.71 18.11
CA LYS A 60 -0.04 6.63 18.85
C LYS A 60 0.46 5.50 17.95
N LEU A 61 -0.23 5.24 16.84
CA LEU A 61 0.18 4.21 15.88
C LEU A 61 1.43 4.65 15.12
N ILE A 62 1.50 5.92 14.73
CA ILE A 62 2.64 6.48 14.00
C ILE A 62 3.85 6.59 14.92
N GLU A 63 3.67 7.08 16.14
CA GLU A 63 4.73 7.13 17.16
C GLU A 63 5.38 5.76 17.39
N LYS A 64 4.58 4.70 17.41
CA LYS A 64 5.05 3.34 17.66
C LYS A 64 5.78 2.73 16.45
N LEU A 65 5.30 3.00 15.24
CA LEU A 65 5.75 2.28 14.03
C LEU A 65 6.76 3.06 13.18
N PHE A 66 6.81 4.38 13.31
CA PHE A 66 7.61 5.20 12.41
C PHE A 66 9.10 5.13 12.75
N PRO A 67 9.98 4.88 11.76
CA PRO A 67 11.41 4.78 12.01
C PRO A 67 12.02 6.14 12.37
N THR A 68 12.95 6.14 13.32
CA THR A 68 13.66 7.35 13.78
C THR A 68 14.88 7.72 12.92
N TYR A 69 15.31 6.82 12.03
CA TYR A 69 16.53 6.97 11.22
C TYR A 69 16.29 7.44 9.78
N LEU A 70 15.03 7.65 9.38
CA LEU A 70 14.74 8.21 8.05
C LEU A 70 15.01 9.71 8.06
N LEU A 71 15.88 10.17 7.16
CA LEU A 71 16.10 11.57 6.87
C LEU A 71 15.08 12.11 5.87
N VAL A 72 14.90 13.42 5.90
CA VAL A 72 14.08 14.17 4.95
C VAL A 72 14.55 13.94 3.49
N SER A 73 15.86 13.80 3.26
CA SER A 73 16.43 13.45 1.96
C SER A 73 15.92 12.12 1.38
N HIS A 74 15.46 11.20 2.24
CA HIS A 74 14.92 9.91 1.80
C HIS A 74 13.43 9.99 1.40
N ALA A 75 12.72 11.06 1.76
CA ALA A 75 11.25 11.12 1.63
C ALA A 75 10.75 10.88 0.20
N TYR A 76 11.40 11.46 -0.82
CA TYR A 76 11.02 11.27 -2.21
C TYR A 76 11.23 9.82 -2.68
N ASN A 77 12.36 9.21 -2.31
CA ASN A 77 12.65 7.82 -2.64
C ASN A 77 11.67 6.87 -1.94
N CYS A 78 11.36 7.11 -0.67
CA CYS A 78 10.34 6.36 0.08
C CYS A 78 8.97 6.45 -0.59
N TYR A 79 8.55 7.65 -1.02
CA TYR A 79 7.29 7.85 -1.71
C TYR A 79 7.22 7.01 -3.00
N ASN A 80 8.23 7.10 -3.86
CA ASN A 80 8.27 6.34 -5.12
C ASN A 80 8.25 4.83 -4.88
N PHE A 81 9.03 4.36 -3.89
CA PHE A 81 9.06 2.94 -3.52
C PHE A 81 7.67 2.43 -3.10
N ILE A 82 6.99 3.16 -2.21
CA ILE A 82 5.66 2.76 -1.71
C ILE A 82 4.63 2.77 -2.83
N VAL A 83 4.65 3.79 -3.70
CA VAL A 83 3.73 3.86 -4.85
C VAL A 83 3.94 2.68 -5.80
N ALA A 84 5.19 2.36 -6.14
CA ALA A 84 5.51 1.22 -7.00
C ALA A 84 5.03 -0.11 -6.39
N GLU A 85 5.20 -0.31 -5.08
CA GLU A 85 4.69 -1.51 -4.40
C GLU A 85 3.15 -1.56 -4.36
N ILE A 86 2.47 -0.43 -4.19
CA ILE A 86 1.00 -0.35 -4.30
C ILE A 86 0.56 -0.75 -5.72
N GLU A 87 1.20 -0.22 -6.76
CA GLU A 87 0.86 -0.53 -8.16
C GLU A 87 1.11 -2.02 -8.48
N LYS A 88 2.24 -2.56 -8.03
CA LYS A 88 2.57 -3.98 -8.19
C LYS A 88 1.51 -4.89 -7.54
N THR A 89 1.13 -4.60 -6.30
CA THR A 89 0.11 -5.40 -5.59
C THR A 89 -1.28 -5.29 -6.23
N VAL A 90 -1.63 -4.15 -6.82
CA VAL A 90 -2.89 -4.00 -7.59
C VAL A 90 -2.84 -4.84 -8.87
N ASN A 91 -1.74 -4.81 -9.61
CA ASN A 91 -1.57 -5.56 -10.85
C ASN A 91 -1.58 -7.07 -10.61
N GLU A 92 -0.92 -7.56 -9.56
CA GLU A 92 -0.93 -8.97 -9.16
C GLU A 92 -2.35 -9.45 -8.84
N ARG A 93 -3.14 -8.65 -8.10
CA ARG A 93 -4.54 -8.97 -7.80
C ARG A 93 -5.39 -9.04 -9.08
N GLN A 94 -5.21 -8.11 -10.01
CA GLN A 94 -5.97 -8.10 -11.27
C GLN A 94 -5.64 -9.29 -12.17
N ASN A 95 -4.37 -9.69 -12.24
CA ASN A 95 -3.92 -10.84 -13.02
C ASN A 95 -4.44 -12.17 -12.45
N ASN A 96 -4.45 -12.32 -11.12
CA ASN A 96 -4.98 -13.51 -10.45
C ASN A 96 -6.51 -13.63 -10.58
N THR A 97 -7.22 -12.49 -10.66
CA THR A 97 -8.68 -12.48 -10.86
C THR A 97 -9.05 -12.82 -12.31
N SER A 98 -8.24 -12.40 -13.28
CA SER A 98 -8.46 -12.68 -14.71
C SER A 98 -8.34 -14.18 -15.06
N THR A 99 -7.54 -14.95 -14.33
CA THR A 99 -7.44 -16.41 -14.53
C THR A 99 -8.63 -17.21 -14.03
N SER A 100 -9.53 -16.61 -13.22
CA SER A 100 -10.70 -17.29 -12.66
C SER A 100 -11.94 -17.28 -13.57
N THR A 101 -11.99 -16.41 -14.58
CA THR A 101 -13.21 -16.19 -15.39
C THR A 101 -13.24 -17.01 -16.69
N PHE A 102 -12.16 -17.71 -17.05
CA PHE A 102 -12.12 -18.56 -18.24
C PHE A 102 -12.26 -20.06 -17.91
N ARG A 103 -13.33 -20.46 -17.23
CA ARG A 103 -13.87 -21.82 -17.34
C ARG A 103 -15.21 -21.75 -18.09
N LYS A 104 -15.14 -21.56 -19.41
CA LYS A 104 -16.27 -21.89 -20.29
C LYS A 104 -16.52 -23.38 -20.16
N THR A 105 -17.51 -23.77 -19.36
CA THR A 105 -18.05 -25.13 -19.33
C THR A 105 -18.51 -25.50 -20.74
N SER A 106 -17.75 -26.36 -21.41
CA SER A 106 -18.20 -27.07 -22.60
C SER A 106 -19.34 -28.00 -22.21
N THR A 107 -20.58 -27.53 -22.31
CA THR A 107 -21.76 -28.40 -22.27
C THR A 107 -21.89 -29.06 -23.63
N ARG A 108 -21.29 -30.26 -23.74
CA ARG A 108 -21.51 -31.21 -24.83
C ARG A 108 -23.01 -31.50 -24.94
N THR A 109 -23.66 -30.92 -25.95
CA THR A 109 -25.06 -31.19 -26.28
C THR A 109 -25.22 -32.66 -26.67
N LYS A 110 -25.73 -33.49 -25.76
CA LYS A 110 -26.18 -34.84 -26.09
C LYS A 110 -27.46 -34.70 -26.91
N LYS A 111 -27.38 -35.01 -28.21
CA LYS A 111 -28.56 -35.12 -29.09
C LYS A 111 -29.50 -36.19 -28.54
N PHE A 112 -30.71 -35.81 -28.17
CA PHE A 112 -31.79 -36.77 -27.91
C PHE A 112 -32.23 -37.39 -29.23
N LYS A 113 -32.10 -38.72 -29.35
CA LYS A 113 -32.63 -39.51 -30.46
C LYS A 113 -34.13 -39.71 -30.19
N LYS A 114 -34.98 -39.17 -31.04
CA LYS A 114 -36.44 -39.37 -30.96
C LYS A 114 -36.76 -40.82 -31.35
N PHE A 115 -37.48 -41.52 -30.48
CA PHE A 115 -38.20 -42.74 -30.85
C PHE A 115 -39.66 -42.36 -31.12
N THR A 116 -40.10 -42.63 -32.34
CA THR A 116 -41.49 -42.84 -32.77
C THR A 116 -41.37 -44.10 -33.63
N GLY A 117 -41.91 -45.24 -33.25
CA GLY A 117 -43.33 -45.56 -33.06
C GLY A 117 -43.56 -46.77 -33.95
#